data_AF-A0A9E4MAJ5-F1
#
_entry.id   AF-A0A9E4MAJ5-F1
#
_cell.length_a   1.000
_cell.length_b   1.000
_cell.length_c   1.000
_cell.angle_alpha   90.00
_cell.angle_beta   90.00
_cell.angle_gamma   90.00
#
_symmetry.space_group_name_H-M   'P 1'
#
loop_
_entity.id
_entity.type
_entity.pdbx_description
1 polymer ?
#
loop_
_entity_poly.entity_id
_entity_poly.type
_entity_poly.pdbx_seq_one_letter_code
_entity_poly.pdbx_strand_id
1 'polypeptide(L)'
;MNSMWSSIDSLPEVVNAVRGRVPVFIDSGVRRGTDIFKALALGADAVGIGRPYVWGLGAFGEDGVGKVIDLLLAELRIAMRQTRTTSTDQITSRFVMEGKNPIMMRDNRFGFGL
;
A
#
# COMPACT_ATOMS: atom_id res chain seq x y z
N MET A 1 -5.68 17.67 16.48
CA MET A 1 -6.56 17.52 15.30
C MET A 1 -5.77 16.69 14.29
N ASN A 2 -6.13 15.43 14.10
CA ASN A 2 -5.57 14.60 13.01
C ASN A 2 -6.42 14.85 11.76
N SER A 3 -5.85 14.68 10.57
CA SER A 3 -6.56 14.90 9.30
C SER A 3 -7.75 13.96 9.09
N MET A 4 -7.89 12.91 9.91
CA MET A 4 -8.89 11.82 9.81
C MET A 4 -8.80 10.97 8.53
N TRP A 5 -7.85 11.25 7.64
CA TRP A 5 -7.61 10.50 6.43
C TRP A 5 -6.55 9.42 6.68
N SER A 6 -6.74 8.25 6.08
CA SER A 6 -5.69 7.23 6.04
C SER A 6 -4.69 7.57 4.93
N SER A 7 -3.43 7.17 5.11
CA SER A 7 -2.40 7.39 4.08
C SER A 7 -2.75 6.70 2.77
N ILE A 8 -3.42 5.54 2.82
CA ILE A 8 -3.82 4.81 1.61
C ILE A 8 -4.95 5.51 0.84
N ASP A 9 -5.89 6.16 1.55
CA ASP A 9 -6.95 6.94 0.91
C ASP A 9 -6.40 8.21 0.24
N SER A 10 -5.33 8.78 0.80
CA SER A 10 -4.69 10.00 0.28
C SER A 10 -3.76 9.71 -0.92
N LEU A 11 -3.31 8.46 -1.09
CA LEU A 11 -2.29 8.08 -2.07
C LEU A 11 -2.66 8.42 -3.52
N PRO A 12 -3.87 8.11 -4.03
CA PRO A 12 -4.19 8.35 -5.44
C PRO A 12 -4.12 9.82 -5.83
N GLU A 13 -4.52 10.73 -4.94
CA GLU A 13 -4.42 12.18 -5.18
C GLU A 13 -2.96 12.62 -5.34
N VAL A 14 -2.07 12.14 -4.46
CA VAL A 14 -0.64 12.44 -4.50
C VAL A 14 -0.01 11.89 -5.77
N VAL A 15 -0.28 10.63 -6.13
CA VAL A 15 0.24 9.99 -7.35
C VAL A 15 -0.20 10.77 -8.60
N ASN A 16 -1.47 11.15 -8.67
CA ASN A 16 -2.03 11.95 -9.77
C ASN A 16 -1.40 13.35 -9.87
N ALA A 17 -1.09 13.97 -8.73
CA ALA A 17 -0.40 15.26 -8.70
C ALA A 17 1.08 15.12 -9.13
N VAL A 18 1.77 14.06 -8.73
CA VAL A 18 3.18 13.82 -9.05
C VAL A 18 3.39 13.51 -10.54
N ARG A 19 2.49 12.75 -11.18
CA ARG A 19 2.57 12.38 -12.60
C ARG A 19 3.91 11.75 -13.00
N GLY A 20 4.43 10.86 -12.16
CA GLY A 20 5.70 10.15 -12.40
C GLY A 20 6.96 11.01 -12.43
N ARG A 21 6.87 12.29 -12.00
CA ARG A 21 8.04 13.20 -11.96
C ARG A 21 9.09 12.78 -10.93
N VAL A 22 8.65 12.14 -9.85
CA VAL A 22 9.49 11.58 -8.77
C VAL A 22 8.85 10.30 -8.23
N PRO A 23 9.64 9.39 -7.64
CA PRO A 23 9.07 8.22 -6.96
C PRO A 23 8.17 8.62 -5.77
N VAL A 24 7.05 7.92 -5.62
CA VAL A 24 6.08 8.09 -4.53
C VAL A 24 6.16 6.90 -3.60
N PHE A 25 6.62 7.12 -2.38
CA PHE A 25 6.65 6.10 -1.34
C PHE A 25 5.51 6.32 -0.35
N ILE A 26 4.97 5.24 0.21
CA ILE A 26 3.93 5.28 1.23
C ILE A 26 4.29 4.40 2.42
N ASP A 27 3.94 4.84 3.62
CA ASP A 27 3.96 4.00 4.82
C ASP A 27 2.63 4.15 5.60
N SER A 28 2.65 3.84 6.90
CA SER A 28 1.51 4.07 7.81
C SER A 28 0.33 3.12 7.62
N GLY A 29 0.45 1.93 8.22
CA GLY A 29 -0.65 0.97 8.40
C GLY A 29 -0.46 -0.39 7.74
N VAL A 30 0.61 -0.57 6.97
CA VAL A 30 0.92 -1.82 6.23
C VAL A 30 1.21 -2.98 7.18
N ARG A 31 0.37 -4.02 7.17
CA ARG A 31 0.50 -5.20 8.04
C ARG A 31 0.43 -6.53 7.30
N ARG A 32 -0.05 -6.52 6.05
CA ARG A 32 -0.17 -7.69 5.19
C ARG A 32 0.49 -7.47 3.84
N GLY A 33 0.83 -8.56 3.17
CA GLY A 33 1.29 -8.51 1.77
C GLY A 33 0.24 -7.94 0.81
N THR A 34 -1.05 -8.10 1.12
CA THR A 34 -2.14 -7.49 0.34
C THR A 34 -2.24 -5.97 0.53
N ASP A 35 -1.78 -5.43 1.65
CA ASP A 35 -1.69 -3.97 1.83
C ASP A 35 -0.60 -3.39 0.91
N ILE A 36 0.54 -4.07 0.83
CA ILE A 36 1.62 -3.73 -0.10
C ILE A 36 1.10 -3.80 -1.54
N PHE A 37 0.42 -4.90 -1.90
CA PHE A 37 -0.14 -5.07 -3.24
C PHE A 37 -1.11 -3.95 -3.62
N LYS A 38 -2.01 -3.55 -2.71
CA LYS A 38 -2.96 -2.43 -2.94
C LYS A 38 -2.24 -1.09 -3.09
N ALA A 39 -1.25 -0.81 -2.27
CA ALA A 39 -0.47 0.42 -2.37
C ALA A 39 0.24 0.53 -3.74
N LEU A 40 0.88 -0.55 -4.19
CA LEU A 40 1.49 -0.62 -5.52
C LEU A 40 0.44 -0.45 -6.62
N ALA A 41 -0.71 -1.11 -6.51
CA ALA A 41 -1.81 -0.99 -7.47
C ALA A 41 -2.40 0.43 -7.56
N LEU A 42 -2.33 1.20 -6.47
CA LEU A 42 -2.74 2.60 -6.40
C LEU A 42 -1.64 3.58 -6.85
N GLY A 43 -0.49 3.06 -7.31
CA GLY A 43 0.57 3.85 -7.94
C GLY A 43 1.72 4.28 -7.03
N ALA A 44 1.87 3.67 -5.84
CA ALA A 44 3.10 3.82 -5.08
C ALA A 44 4.25 3.03 -5.74
N ASP A 45 5.46 3.60 -5.70
CA ASP A 45 6.68 2.95 -6.18
C ASP A 45 7.31 2.03 -5.12
N ALA A 46 7.12 2.36 -3.83
CA ALA A 46 7.59 1.55 -2.72
C ALA A 46 6.72 1.72 -1.47
N VAL A 47 6.80 0.72 -0.59
CA VAL A 47 6.00 0.66 0.64
C VAL A 47 6.92 0.50 1.85
N GLY A 48 6.82 1.43 2.80
CA GLY A 48 7.55 1.41 4.06
C GLY A 48 6.80 0.67 5.17
N ILE A 49 7.56 0.07 6.09
CA ILE A 49 7.05 -0.51 7.34
C ILE A 49 7.70 0.17 8.54
N GLY A 50 6.89 0.48 9.55
CA GLY A 50 7.35 1.06 10.82
C GLY A 50 7.28 0.03 11.94
N ARG A 51 6.22 0.12 12.76
CA ARG A 51 6.01 -0.77 13.93
C ARG A 51 6.28 -2.26 13.71
N PRO A 52 5.92 -2.91 12.58
CA PRO A 52 6.17 -4.34 12.40
C PRO A 52 7.63 -4.76 12.57
N TYR A 53 8.60 -4.04 11.99
CA TYR A 53 10.01 -4.42 12.15
C TYR A 53 10.48 -4.21 13.59
N VAL A 54 9.98 -3.18 14.29
CA VAL A 54 10.29 -2.92 15.71
C VAL A 54 9.74 -4.02 16.61
N TRP A 55 8.57 -4.58 16.28
CA TRP A 55 8.03 -5.72 17.00
C TRP A 55 8.88 -6.98 16.79
N GLY A 56 9.35 -7.21 15.56
CA GLY A 56 10.31 -8.27 15.27
C GLY A 56 11.59 -8.11 16.10
N LEU A 57 12.15 -6.90 16.08
CA LEU A 57 13.34 -6.54 16.86
C LEU A 57 13.16 -6.82 18.36
N GLY A 58 12.02 -6.43 18.93
CA GLY A 58 11.72 -6.66 20.35
C GLY A 58 11.47 -8.13 20.71
N ALA A 59 11.00 -8.95 19.77
CA ALA A 59 10.69 -10.36 20.02
C ALA A 59 11.92 -11.27 19.92
N PHE A 60 12.71 -11.12 18.86
CA PHE A 60 13.82 -12.03 18.55
C PHE A 60 15.03 -11.31 17.95
N GLY A 61 15.22 -10.01 18.24
CA GLY A 61 16.35 -9.25 17.72
C GLY A 61 16.34 -9.15 16.19
N GLU A 62 17.53 -9.23 15.59
CA GLU A 62 17.72 -9.19 14.14
C GLU A 62 16.91 -10.27 13.41
N ASP A 63 16.91 -11.51 13.92
CA ASP A 63 16.15 -12.62 13.33
C ASP A 63 14.65 -12.33 13.29
N GLY A 64 14.13 -11.65 14.31
CA GLY A 64 12.74 -11.22 14.34
C GLY A 64 12.41 -10.17 13.30
N VAL A 65 13.33 -9.23 13.04
CA VAL A 65 13.20 -8.25 11.94
C VAL A 65 13.15 -8.97 10.60
N GLY A 66 14.10 -9.89 10.35
CA GLY A 66 14.14 -10.70 9.14
C GLY A 66 12.84 -11.48 8.95
N LYS A 67 12.32 -12.09 10.02
CA LYS A 67 11.08 -12.87 9.97
C LYS A 67 9.86 -12.03 9.58
N VAL A 68 9.76 -10.79 10.05
CA VAL A 68 8.67 -9.87 9.68
C VAL A 68 8.72 -9.54 8.18
N ILE A 69 9.91 -9.23 7.67
CA ILE A 69 10.11 -8.93 6.24
C ILE A 69 9.74 -10.16 5.39
N ASP A 70 10.21 -11.35 5.77
CA ASP A 70 9.91 -12.60 5.06
C ASP A 70 8.42 -12.89 5.00
N LEU A 71 7.68 -12.69 6.11
CA LEU A 71 6.24 -12.90 6.17
C LEU A 71 5.49 -11.95 5.22
N LEU A 72 5.85 -10.66 5.22
CA LEU A 72 5.23 -9.67 4.34
C LEU A 72 5.52 -9.98 2.86
N LEU A 73 6.76 -10.34 2.53
CA LEU A 73 7.15 -10.72 1.17
C LEU A 73 6.47 -12.04 0.73
N ALA A 74 6.32 -13.01 1.63
CA ALA A 74 5.61 -14.25 1.35
C ALA A 74 4.13 -13.99 1.05
N GLU A 75 3.46 -13.18 1.86
CA GLU A 75 2.07 -12.78 1.62
C GLU A 75 1.90 -11.98 0.32
N LEU A 76 2.84 -11.07 0.00
CA LEU A 76 2.82 -10.32 -1.26
C LEU A 76 2.94 -11.26 -2.46
N ARG A 77 3.87 -12.23 -2.41
CA ARG A 77 4.05 -13.25 -3.46
C ARG A 77 2.79 -14.11 -3.62
N ILE A 78 2.08 -14.42 -2.55
CA ILE A 78 0.79 -15.14 -2.62
C ILE A 78 -0.23 -14.30 -3.39
N ALA A 79 -0.39 -13.02 -3.06
CA ALA A 79 -1.31 -12.12 -3.76
C ALA A 79 -0.95 -11.96 -5.24
N MET A 80 0.34 -11.83 -5.56
CA MET A 80 0.83 -11.74 -6.94
C MET A 80 0.52 -13.00 -7.75
N ARG A 81 0.73 -14.18 -7.16
CA ARG A 81 0.41 -15.47 -7.80
C ARG A 81 -1.09 -15.62 -8.06
N GLN A 82 -1.94 -15.24 -7.11
CA GLN A 82 -3.40 -15.30 -7.26
C GLN A 82 -3.93 -14.35 -8.35
N THR A 83 -3.25 -13.23 -8.57
CA THR A 83 -3.60 -12.22 -9.57
C THR A 83 -2.86 -12.39 -10.90
N ARG A 84 -2.00 -13.43 -11.03
CA ARG A 84 -1.14 -13.67 -12.19
C ARG A 84 -0.23 -12.48 -12.54
N THR A 85 0.23 -11.75 -11.53
CA THR A 85 1.26 -10.72 -11.71
C THR A 85 2.63 -11.34 -11.45
N THR A 86 3.51 -11.38 -12.46
CA THR A 86 4.85 -11.97 -12.32
C THR A 86 5.92 -10.97 -11.93
N SER A 87 5.59 -9.68 -11.99
CA SER A 87 6.44 -8.56 -11.65
C SER A 87 5.59 -7.42 -11.10
N THR A 88 6.20 -6.52 -10.33
CA THR A 88 5.48 -5.44 -9.63
C THR A 88 4.92 -4.39 -10.60
N ASP A 89 5.52 -4.19 -11.77
CA ASP A 89 5.02 -3.31 -12.84
C ASP A 89 3.68 -3.75 -13.43
N GLN A 90 3.31 -5.03 -13.27
CA GLN A 90 2.00 -5.54 -13.71
C GLN A 90 0.88 -5.24 -12.71
N ILE A 91 1.22 -4.80 -11.49
CA ILE A 91 0.26 -4.47 -10.44
C ILE A 91 -0.31 -3.08 -10.74
N THR A 92 -1.56 -3.04 -11.17
CA THR A 92 -2.25 -1.83 -11.61
C THR A 92 -3.60 -1.69 -10.90
N SER A 93 -4.22 -0.51 -11.01
CA SER A 93 -5.49 -0.16 -10.36
C SER A 93 -6.63 -1.14 -10.68
N ARG A 94 -6.56 -1.90 -11.78
CA ARG A 94 -7.56 -2.93 -12.16
C ARG A 94 -7.80 -4.00 -11.09
N PHE A 95 -6.85 -4.22 -10.18
CA PHE A 95 -6.95 -5.22 -9.11
C PHE A 95 -7.59 -4.68 -7.83
N VAL A 96 -7.83 -3.38 -7.75
CA VAL A 96 -8.40 -2.71 -6.58
C VAL A 96 -9.76 -2.16 -6.95
N MET A 97 -10.78 -2.58 -6.20
CA MET A 97 -12.11 -2.01 -6.29
C MET A 97 -12.20 -0.80 -5.38
N GLU A 98 -12.87 0.25 -5.84
CA GLU A 98 -13.16 1.41 -5.01
C GLU A 98 -14.05 1.00 -3.82
N GLY A 99 -13.57 1.25 -2.62
CA GLY A 99 -14.37 1.09 -1.41
C GLY A 99 -15.34 2.26 -1.30
N LYS A 100 -16.63 2.01 -1.06
CA LYS A 100 -17.61 3.05 -0.73
C LYS A 100 -17.28 3.64 0.65
N ASN A 101 -16.31 4.56 0.72
CA ASN A 101 -15.98 5.26 1.94
C ASN A 101 -16.85 6.54 2.03
N PRO A 102 -17.74 6.67 3.02
CA PRO A 102 -18.63 7.83 3.14
C PRO A 102 -17.86 9.15 3.34
N ILE A 103 -16.59 9.12 3.76
CA ILE A 103 -15.72 10.30 3.83
C ILE A 103 -15.31 10.75 2.43
N MET A 104 -14.98 9.82 1.52
CA MET A 104 -14.62 10.09 0.13
C MET A 104 -15.82 10.61 -0.68
N MET A 105 -17.05 10.21 -0.30
CA MET A 105 -18.29 10.62 -0.97
C MET A 105 -18.70 12.07 -0.70
N ARG A 106 -18.16 12.74 0.32
CA ARG A 106 -18.58 14.10 0.68
C ARG A 106 -18.13 15.18 -0.32
N ASP A 107 -17.10 14.89 -1.11
CA ASP A 107 -16.58 15.78 -2.15
C ASP A 107 -16.49 15.07 -3.51
N ASN A 108 -17.59 14.48 -3.98
CA ASN A 108 -17.72 13.94 -5.34
C ASN A 108 -17.78 15.05 -6.43
N ARG A 109 -16.95 16.09 -6.29
CA ARG A 109 -16.72 17.13 -7.32
C ARG A 109 -15.54 16.81 -8.24
N PHE A 110 -14.80 15.74 -7.95
CA PHE A 110 -13.61 15.32 -8.71
C PHE A 110 -13.72 13.96 -9.39
N GLY A 111 -14.95 13.50 -9.66
CA GLY A 111 -15.28 12.37 -10.54
C GLY A 111 -14.12 11.41 -10.82
N PHE A 112 -13.87 10.47 -9.89
CA PHE A 112 -12.90 9.42 -10.13
C PHE A 112 -13.53 8.39 -11.06
N GLY A 113 -13.42 8.68 -12.36
CA GLY A 113 -13.60 7.71 -13.43
C GLY A 113 -12.38 6.80 -13.47
N LEU A 114 -12.57 5.56 -13.05
CA LEU A 114 -12.08 4.43 -13.84
C LEU A 114 -13.01 4.24 -15.03
#